data_AF-A0A820L0I9-F1
#
_entry.id   AF-A0A820L0I9-F1
#
_cell.length_a   1.000
_cell.length_b   1.000
_cell.length_c   1.000
_cell.angle_alpha   90.00
_cell.angle_beta   90.00
_cell.angle_gamma   90.00
#
_symmetry.space_group_name_H-M   'P 1'
#
loop_
_entity.id
_entity.type
_entity.pdbx_description
1 polymer ?
#
loop_
_entity_poly.entity_id
_entity_poly.type
_entity_poly.pdbx_seq_one_letter_code
_entity_poly.pdbx_strand_id
1 'polypeptide(L)'
;MESAIEKLRKYRDEDYHLHDEIIELWTNILSECDLSILGDEKWLILEQVFKSALHCSKESMAHQCLEQIEKQFEKTSPLLITLNA
;
A
#
# COMPACT_ATOMS: atom_id res chain seq x y z
N MET A 1 2.62 21.43 7.81
CA MET A 1 3.15 20.10 8.15
C MET A 1 2.49 19.17 7.17
N GLU A 2 3.24 18.68 6.18
CA GLU A 2 2.70 17.80 5.13
C GLU A 2 2.29 16.46 5.76
N SER A 3 1.09 15.98 5.45
CA SER A 3 0.61 14.70 5.95
C SER A 3 1.39 13.54 5.32
N ALA A 4 1.59 12.43 6.03
CA ALA A 4 2.24 11.23 5.46
C ALA A 4 1.54 10.75 4.17
N ILE A 5 0.23 10.97 4.07
CA ILE A 5 -0.57 10.70 2.86
C ILE A 5 -0.18 11.62 1.69
N GLU A 6 0.06 12.91 1.94
CA GLU A 6 0.48 13.86 0.91
C GLU A 6 1.86 13.50 0.37
N LYS A 7 2.78 13.06 1.24
CA LYS A 7 4.10 12.55 0.83
C LYS A 7 3.99 11.31 -0.04
N LEU A 8 3.17 10.33 0.36
CA LEU A 8 2.97 9.11 -0.43
C LEU A 8 2.36 9.41 -1.80
N ARG A 9 1.38 10.32 -1.87
CA ARG A 9 0.82 10.83 -3.13
C ARG A 9 1.92 11.43 -4.01
N LYS A 10 2.76 12.30 -3.45
CA LYS A 10 3.88 12.89 -4.18
C LYS A 10 4.87 11.82 -4.68
N TYR A 11 5.19 10.82 -3.86
CA TYR A 11 6.10 9.74 -4.27
C TYR A 11 5.53 8.90 -5.40
N ARG A 12 4.21 8.69 -5.42
CA ARG A 12 3.52 8.04 -6.53
C ARG A 12 3.53 8.90 -7.80
N ASP A 13 3.25 10.19 -7.67
CA ASP A 13 3.11 11.08 -8.82
C ASP A 13 4.47 11.43 -9.48
N GLU A 14 5.55 11.44 -8.70
CA GLU A 14 6.91 11.73 -9.17
C GLU A 14 7.75 10.46 -9.44
N ASP A 15 7.16 9.26 -9.36
CA ASP A 15 7.80 7.94 -9.59
C ASP A 15 9.12 7.74 -8.79
N TYR A 16 9.16 8.27 -7.57
CA TYR A 16 10.33 8.09 -6.71
C TYR A 16 10.36 6.67 -6.15
N HIS A 17 11.45 5.96 -6.42
CA HIS A 17 11.72 4.61 -5.91
C HIS A 17 12.21 4.63 -4.45
N LEU A 18 11.50 5.37 -3.58
CA LEU A 18 11.83 5.53 -2.15
C LEU A 18 11.17 4.44 -1.31
N HIS A 19 11.42 3.17 -1.67
CA HIS A 19 10.75 2.02 -1.05
C HIS A 19 10.98 1.94 0.46
N ASP A 20 12.20 2.20 0.93
CA ASP A 20 12.51 2.20 2.36
C ASP A 20 11.74 3.28 3.12
N GLU A 21 11.63 4.47 2.55
CA GLU A 21 10.90 5.59 3.17
C GLU A 21 9.39 5.36 3.16
N ILE A 22 8.83 4.78 2.09
CA ILE A 22 7.42 4.37 2.03
C ILE A 22 7.10 3.38 3.15
N ILE A 23 7.99 2.41 3.39
CA ILE A 23 7.80 1.44 4.47
C ILE A 23 7.92 2.09 5.84
N GLU A 24 8.87 3.02 6.01
CA GLU A 24 9.02 3.76 7.25
C GLU A 24 7.78 4.59 7.57
N LEU A 25 7.26 5.35 6.59
CA LEU A 25 6.02 6.13 6.72
C LEU A 25 4.82 5.24 7.03
N TRP A 26 4.72 4.07 6.39
CA TRP A 26 3.65 3.12 6.67
C TRP A 26 3.73 2.61 8.11
N THR A 27 4.90 2.16 8.54
CA THR A 27 5.09 1.53 9.85
C THR A 27 4.91 2.52 10.99
N ASN A 28 5.44 3.74 10.85
CA ASN A 28 5.51 4.72 11.93
C ASN A 28 4.29 5.63 12.03
N ILE A 29 3.50 5.77 10.96
CA ILE A 29 2.43 6.77 10.91
C ILE A 29 1.13 6.13 10.45
N LEU A 30 1.13 5.46 9.29
CA LEU A 30 -0.12 5.07 8.65
C LEU A 30 -0.75 3.80 9.22
N SER A 31 0.05 2.90 9.78
CA SER A 31 -0.41 1.65 10.39
C SER A 31 -1.37 1.88 11.58
N GLU A 32 -1.20 3.00 12.29
CA GLU A 32 -2.01 3.40 13.44
C GLU A 32 -3.16 4.37 13.06
N CYS A 33 -3.15 4.89 11.84
CA CYS A 33 -4.15 5.84 11.38
C CYS A 33 -5.44 5.14 10.94
N ASP A 34 -6.58 5.78 11.17
CA ASP A 34 -7.85 5.33 10.59
C ASP A 34 -7.86 5.61 9.08
N LEU A 35 -7.44 4.62 8.28
CA LEU A 35 -7.39 4.72 6.83
C LEU A 35 -8.79 4.81 6.19
N SER A 36 -9.88 4.52 6.93
CA SER A 36 -11.24 4.59 6.39
C SER A 36 -11.63 6.01 5.96
N ILE A 37 -11.06 7.04 6.60
CA ILE A 37 -11.30 8.46 6.29
C ILE A 37 -10.77 8.85 4.90
N LEU A 38 -9.87 8.04 4.33
CA LEU A 38 -9.20 8.32 3.06
C LEU A 38 -10.02 7.85 1.85
N GLY A 39 -11.15 7.16 2.07
CA GLY A 39 -12.01 6.67 1.00
C GLY A 39 -11.24 5.73 0.06
N ASP A 40 -11.19 6.06 -1.23
CA ASP A 40 -10.50 5.24 -2.23
C ASP A 40 -8.98 5.38 -2.20
N GLU A 41 -8.46 6.48 -1.63
CA GLU A 41 -7.01 6.73 -1.56
C GLU A 41 -6.28 5.67 -0.74
N LYS A 42 -6.94 5.10 0.27
CA LYS A 42 -6.33 4.04 1.09
C LYS A 42 -5.89 2.84 0.27
N TRP A 43 -6.59 2.53 -0.82
CA TRP A 43 -6.25 1.40 -1.69
C TRP A 43 -4.99 1.67 -2.49
N LEU A 44 -4.85 2.91 -2.99
CA LEU A 44 -3.64 3.34 -3.69
C LEU A 44 -2.42 3.33 -2.76
N ILE A 45 -2.61 3.75 -1.50
CA ILE A 45 -1.58 3.67 -0.46
C ILE A 45 -1.21 2.22 -0.17
N LEU A 46 -2.19 1.34 0.06
CA LEU A 46 -1.96 -0.08 0.32
C LEU A 46 -1.21 -0.75 -0.85
N GLU A 47 -1.55 -0.43 -2.09
CA GLU A 47 -0.85 -0.94 -3.27
C GLU A 47 0.61 -0.44 -3.34
N GLN A 48 0.84 0.84 -3.06
CA GLN A 48 2.17 1.45 -3.04
C GLN A 48 3.06 0.82 -1.95
N VAL A 49 2.49 0.59 -0.77
CA VAL A 49 3.16 -0.08 0.36
C VAL A 49 3.41 -1.55 0.03
N PHE A 50 2.46 -2.24 -0.60
CA PHE A 50 2.64 -3.61 -1.05
C PHE A 50 3.84 -3.75 -1.99
N LYS A 51 3.90 -2.93 -3.05
CA LYS A 51 5.02 -2.94 -4.02
C LYS A 51 6.36 -2.64 -3.34
N SER A 52 6.38 -1.67 -2.45
CA SER A 52 7.58 -1.30 -1.69
C SER A 52 7.99 -2.40 -0.70
N ALA A 53 7.03 -3.08 -0.08
CA ALA A 53 7.28 -4.18 0.84
C ALA A 53 7.88 -5.38 0.10
N LEU A 54 7.40 -5.68 -1.11
CA LEU A 54 8.00 -6.69 -1.97
C LEU A 54 9.44 -6.33 -2.34
N HIS A 55 9.68 -5.07 -2.74
CA HIS A 55 11.03 -4.60 -3.07
C HIS A 55 12.00 -4.70 -1.89
N CYS A 56 11.54 -4.36 -0.68
CA CYS A 56 12.33 -4.46 0.55
C CYS A 56 12.34 -5.88 1.18
N SER A 57 11.81 -6.91 0.50
CA SER A 57 11.70 -8.29 1.02
C SER A 57 10.95 -8.41 2.37
N LYS A 58 9.98 -7.52 2.62
CA LYS A 58 9.14 -7.49 3.83
C LYS A 58 7.83 -8.24 3.58
N GLU A 59 7.93 -9.55 3.36
CA GLU A 59 6.81 -10.40 2.94
C GLU A 59 5.60 -10.34 3.88
N SER A 60 5.81 -10.31 5.20
CA SER A 60 4.70 -10.22 6.16
C SER A 60 3.85 -8.96 5.97
N MET A 61 4.49 -7.82 5.67
CA MET A 61 3.77 -6.57 5.41
C MET A 61 3.06 -6.61 4.05
N ALA A 62 3.71 -7.18 3.04
CA ALA A 62 3.11 -7.34 1.72
C ALA A 62 1.82 -8.19 1.83
N HIS A 63 1.87 -9.32 2.54
CA HIS A 63 0.69 -10.16 2.77
C HIS A 63 -0.43 -9.42 3.50
N GLN A 64 -0.12 -8.63 4.52
CA GLN A 64 -1.14 -7.83 5.23
C GLN A 64 -1.80 -6.78 4.33
N CYS A 65 -1.04 -6.13 3.44
CA CYS A 65 -1.61 -5.18 2.50
C CYS A 65 -2.48 -5.89 1.46
N LEU A 66 -2.01 -7.02 0.94
CA LEU A 66 -2.72 -7.83 -0.03
C LEU A 66 -4.05 -8.35 0.54
N GLU A 67 -4.05 -8.90 1.76
CA GLU A 67 -5.27 -9.42 2.39
C GLU A 67 -6.34 -8.33 2.55
N GLN A 68 -5.94 -7.09 2.87
CA GLN A 68 -6.88 -5.96 2.96
C GLN A 68 -7.45 -5.56 1.61
N ILE A 69 -6.61 -5.54 0.57
CA ILE A 69 -7.04 -5.28 -0.80
C ILE A 69 -7.98 -6.39 -1.28
N GLU A 70 -7.60 -7.65 -1.10
CA GLU A 70 -8.40 -8.82 -1.48
C GLU A 70 -9.78 -8.80 -0.82
N LYS A 71 -9.86 -8.56 0.51
CA LYS A 71 -11.14 -8.46 1.23
C LYS A 71 -12.07 -7.38 0.68
N GLN A 72 -11.52 -6.26 0.21
CA GLN A 72 -12.32 -5.20 -0.41
C GLN A 72 -12.81 -5.58 -1.80
N PHE A 73 -11.94 -6.21 -2.59
CA PHE A 73 -12.18 -6.54 -3.99
C PHE A 73 -12.64 -8.01 -4.18
N GLU A 74 -13.11 -8.65 -3.11
CA GLU A 74 -13.50 -10.06 -3.11
C GLU A 74 -14.54 -10.33 -4.23
N LYS A 75 -14.10 -11.07 -5.26
CA LYS A 75 -14.81 -11.64 -6.44
C LYS A 75 -14.97 -10.80 -7.73
N THR A 76 -14.21 -9.75 -8.00
CA THR A 76 -14.31 -9.07 -9.33
C THR A 76 -13.04 -8.95 -10.17
N SER A 77 -11.90 -9.51 -9.76
CA SER A 77 -10.66 -9.36 -10.54
C SER A 77 -10.10 -10.68 -11.09
N PRO A 78 -10.19 -10.92 -12.42
CA PRO A 78 -9.50 -12.03 -13.09
C PRO A 78 -7.98 -12.03 -12.90
N LEU A 79 -7.38 -10.92 -12.45
CA LEU A 79 -5.95 -10.82 -12.15
C LEU A 79 -5.52 -11.73 -10.99
N LEU A 80 -6.44 -12.11 -10.09
CA LEU A 80 -6.11 -13.03 -8.99
C LEU A 80 -5.99 -14.50 -9.44
N ILE A 81 -6.55 -14.85 -10.61
CA ILE A 81 -6.42 -16.20 -11.18
C ILE A 81 -5.00 -16.41 -11.73
N THR A 82 -4.37 -15.37 -12.28
CA THR A 82 -3.03 -15.46 -12.87
C THR A 82 -1.89 -15.49 -11.85
N LEU A 83 -2.14 -15.16 -10.59
CA LEU A 83 -1.14 -15.24 -9.52
C LEU A 83 -1.14 -16.61 -8.80
N ASN A 84 -2.17 -17.44 -9.03
CA ASN A 84 -2.32 -18.79 -8.48
C ASN A 84 -2.26 -19.90 -9.56
N ALA A 85 -1.87 -19.58 -10.80
CA ALA A 85 -1.71 -20.53 -11.92
C ALA A 85 -0.27 -20.54 -12.42
#